data_AF-A0A1G4V837-F1
#
_entry.id   AF-A0A1G4V837-F1
#
_cell.length_a   1.000
_cell.length_b   1.000
_cell.length_c   1.000
_cell.angle_alpha   90.00
_cell.angle_beta   90.00
_cell.angle_gamma   90.00
#
_symmetry.space_group_name_H-M   'P 1'
#
loop_
_entity.id
_entity.type
_entity.pdbx_description
1 polymer ?
#
loop_
_entity_poly.entity_id
_entity_poly.type
_entity_poly.pdbx_seq_one_letter_code
_entity_poly.pdbx_strand_id
1 'polypeptide(L)'
;MHRLYENNDIVVFWNSDKCFHSKKCVTGSPKTFDINRKPWIDVTLADNAEIWQTIEKCPSGALGVLFRHGIDVIMDQDNNRSVAFDGDRVIGECDYSVSESGWNMYHTEVFEEYGGKGIAKRLVYKVIEASEKNHVAIGATCSYAAKVLGE
;
A
#
# COMPACT_ATOMS: atom_id res chain seq x y z
N MET A 1 -8.84 0.88 -7.30
CA MET A 1 -7.39 1.15 -7.49
C MET A 1 -6.72 1.24 -6.13
N HIS A 2 -5.61 0.54 -5.94
CA HIS A 2 -4.83 0.56 -4.71
C HIS A 2 -3.54 1.36 -4.89
N ARG A 3 -3.24 2.26 -3.95
CA ARG A 3 -2.01 3.07 -3.95
C ARG A 3 -1.35 3.08 -2.58
N LEU A 4 -0.03 3.13 -2.59
CA LEU A 4 0.83 3.30 -1.44
C LEU A 4 1.57 4.63 -1.57
N TYR A 5 1.53 5.44 -0.52
CA TYR A 5 2.34 6.65 -0.40
C TYR A 5 3.14 6.56 0.89
N GLU A 6 4.44 6.80 0.85
CA GLU A 6 5.30 6.65 2.01
C GLU A 6 6.31 7.79 2.13
N ASN A 7 6.60 8.17 3.36
CA ASN A 7 7.77 9.00 3.71
C ASN A 7 8.64 8.22 4.70
N ASN A 8 9.56 8.87 5.39
CA ASN A 8 10.49 8.18 6.30
C ASN A 8 9.79 7.55 7.52
N ASP A 9 8.62 8.05 7.92
CA ASP A 9 7.99 7.70 9.19
C ASP A 9 6.67 6.95 9.00
N ILE A 10 5.89 7.29 7.96
CA ILE A 10 4.53 6.78 7.77
C ILE A 10 4.32 6.21 6.37
N VAL A 11 3.33 5.33 6.30
CA VAL A 11 2.81 4.72 5.08
C VAL A 11 1.32 4.96 5.03
N VAL A 12 0.84 5.51 3.93
CA VAL A 12 -0.56 5.80 3.63
C VAL A 12 -1.04 4.87 2.52
N PHE A 13 -2.07 4.10 2.82
CA PHE A 13 -2.79 3.28 1.86
C PHE A 13 -4.00 4.05 1.34
N TRP A 14 -4.26 3.96 0.05
CA TRP A 14 -5.46 4.50 -0.55
C TRP A 14 -6.13 3.46 -1.46
N ASN A 15 -7.40 3.16 -1.19
CA ASN A 15 -8.28 2.45 -2.10
C ASN A 15 -9.30 3.45 -2.69
N SER A 16 -9.18 3.73 -4.00
CA SER A 16 -10.09 4.64 -4.70
C SER A 16 -11.53 4.15 -4.72
N ASP A 17 -11.74 2.83 -4.76
CA ASP A 17 -13.05 2.21 -5.00
C ASP A 17 -13.96 2.37 -3.77
N LYS A 18 -13.35 2.59 -2.60
CA LYS A 18 -14.02 2.93 -1.34
C LYS A 18 -14.19 4.44 -1.13
N CYS A 19 -13.54 5.30 -1.92
CA CYS A 19 -13.48 6.72 -1.63
C CYS A 19 -14.72 7.45 -2.18
N PHE A 20 -15.60 7.94 -1.29
CA PHE A 20 -16.81 8.69 -1.68
C PHE A 20 -16.90 10.11 -1.09
N HIS A 21 -15.87 10.60 -0.39
CA HIS A 21 -15.93 11.87 0.38
C HIS A 21 -14.58 12.60 0.46
N SER A 22 -13.79 12.59 -0.63
CA SER A 22 -12.43 13.18 -0.70
C SER A 22 -12.31 14.62 -0.18
N LYS A 23 -13.38 15.43 -0.24
CA LYS A 23 -13.45 16.77 0.34
C LYS A 23 -12.99 16.83 1.80
N LYS A 24 -13.31 15.82 2.63
CA LYS A 24 -12.86 15.76 4.03
C LYS A 24 -11.34 15.73 4.14
N CYS A 25 -10.68 14.99 3.24
CA CYS A 25 -9.23 14.84 3.21
C CYS A 25 -8.59 16.16 2.76
N VAL A 26 -9.11 16.75 1.67
CA VAL A 26 -8.66 18.05 1.14
C VAL A 26 -8.81 19.16 2.18
N THR A 27 -9.88 19.17 2.98
CA THR A 27 -10.05 20.17 4.05
C THR A 27 -9.20 19.90 5.28
N GLY A 28 -8.91 18.63 5.59
CA GLY A 28 -8.18 18.23 6.79
C GLY A 28 -6.68 18.42 6.66
N SER A 29 -6.12 18.11 5.48
CA SER A 29 -4.72 18.33 5.16
C SER A 29 -4.55 18.72 3.69
N PRO A 30 -4.81 20.00 3.32
CA PRO A 30 -4.85 20.45 1.93
C PRO A 30 -3.50 20.39 1.21
N LYS A 31 -2.39 20.45 1.95
CA LYS A 31 -1.06 20.27 1.37
C LYS A 31 -0.87 18.81 0.92
N THR A 32 -1.31 17.87 1.74
CA THR A 32 -1.23 16.43 1.48
C THR A 32 -2.22 15.95 0.44
N PHE A 33 -3.45 16.45 0.49
CA PHE A 33 -4.55 16.00 -0.37
C PHE A 33 -5.02 17.13 -1.28
N ASP A 34 -4.69 17.03 -2.58
CA ASP A 34 -5.06 18.03 -3.59
C ASP A 34 -5.60 17.37 -4.85
N ILE A 35 -6.91 17.53 -5.09
CA ILE A 35 -7.61 16.96 -6.26
C ILE A 35 -7.12 17.51 -7.61
N ASN A 36 -6.39 18.63 -7.61
CA ASN A 36 -5.84 19.23 -8.82
C ASN A 36 -4.40 18.74 -9.11
N ARG A 37 -3.79 18.01 -8.17
CA ARG A 37 -2.44 17.47 -8.30
C ARG A 37 -2.47 16.01 -8.75
N LYS A 38 -1.42 15.58 -9.45
CA LYS A 38 -1.16 14.18 -9.78
C LYS A 38 0.27 13.81 -9.37
N PRO A 39 0.46 12.92 -8.39
CA PRO A 39 -0.57 12.27 -7.55
C PRO A 39 -1.30 13.26 -6.65
N TRP A 40 -2.58 12.97 -6.33
CA TRP A 40 -3.39 13.84 -5.48
C TRP A 40 -2.99 13.75 -3.99
N ILE A 41 -2.31 12.67 -3.60
CA ILE A 41 -1.73 12.47 -2.26
C ILE A 41 -0.22 12.71 -2.34
N ASP A 42 0.29 13.58 -1.47
CA ASP A 42 1.71 13.79 -1.27
C ASP A 42 2.01 13.91 0.23
N VAL A 43 2.55 12.83 0.81
CA VAL A 43 2.82 12.69 2.25
C VAL A 43 4.08 13.44 2.70
N THR A 44 4.72 14.21 1.81
CA THR A 44 5.93 14.99 2.11
C THR A 44 5.63 16.47 2.38
N LEU A 45 4.40 16.93 2.11
CA LEU A 45 4.06 18.36 2.12
C LEU A 45 3.42 18.86 3.43
N ALA A 46 3.13 17.97 4.39
CA ALA A 46 2.55 18.31 5.68
C ALA A 46 3.13 17.46 6.80
N ASP A 47 2.85 17.87 8.05
CA ASP A 47 3.27 17.13 9.23
C ASP A 47 2.53 15.79 9.35
N ASN A 48 3.26 14.73 9.74
CA ASN A 48 2.71 13.39 9.90
C ASN A 48 1.49 13.35 10.83
N ALA A 49 1.47 14.18 11.88
CA ALA A 49 0.35 14.27 12.81
C ALA A 49 -0.94 14.80 12.14
N GLU A 50 -0.82 15.80 11.27
CA GLU A 50 -1.94 16.36 10.51
C GLU A 50 -2.49 15.33 9.51
N ILE A 51 -1.59 14.67 8.79
CA ILE A 51 -1.91 13.59 7.85
C ILE A 51 -2.67 12.48 8.56
N TRP A 52 -2.13 12.01 9.69
CA TRP A 52 -2.70 10.93 10.48
C TRP A 52 -4.10 11.26 10.99
N GLN A 53 -4.26 12.42 11.64
CA GLN A 53 -5.56 12.88 12.15
C GLN A 53 -6.60 13.08 11.05
N THR A 54 -6.16 13.43 9.84
CA THR A 54 -7.05 13.55 8.68
C THR A 54 -7.51 12.18 8.20
N ILE A 55 -6.60 11.21 8.11
CA ILE A 55 -6.89 9.84 7.65
C ILE A 55 -7.79 9.10 8.65
N GLU A 56 -7.60 9.26 9.96
CA GLU A 56 -8.44 8.64 11.00
C GLU A 56 -9.92 9.05 10.90
N LYS A 57 -10.20 10.20 10.28
CA LYS A 57 -11.57 10.70 10.08
C LYS A 57 -12.19 10.17 8.78
N CYS A 58 -11.56 9.25 8.06
CA CYS A 58 -12.06 8.68 6.81
C CYS A 58 -13.22 7.69 7.07
N PRO A 59 -14.50 8.07 6.88
CA PRO A 59 -15.63 7.19 7.21
C PRO A 59 -15.75 5.94 6.34
N SER A 60 -15.08 5.90 5.19
CA SER A 60 -15.18 4.76 4.27
C SER A 60 -14.07 3.74 4.44
N GLY A 61 -13.04 4.04 5.24
CA GLY A 61 -11.83 3.23 5.31
C GLY A 61 -11.04 3.21 3.99
N ALA A 62 -11.32 4.12 3.06
CA ALA A 62 -10.57 4.25 1.80
C ALA A 62 -9.12 4.69 2.02
N LEU A 63 -8.83 5.33 3.16
CA LEU A 63 -7.49 5.68 3.57
C LEU A 63 -7.14 4.93 4.84
N GLY A 64 -5.89 4.47 4.91
CA GLY A 64 -5.30 3.92 6.12
C GLY A 64 -3.89 4.46 6.30
N VAL A 65 -3.43 4.54 7.53
CA VAL A 65 -2.08 5.01 7.86
C VAL A 65 -1.45 4.11 8.92
N LEU A 66 -0.15 3.88 8.79
CA LEU A 66 0.66 3.19 9.80
C LEU A 66 2.09 3.75 9.82
N PHE A 67 2.85 3.39 10.85
CA PHE A 67 4.28 3.71 10.92
C PHE A 67 5.09 2.79 9.99
N ARG A 68 6.04 3.36 9.25
CA ARG A 68 6.93 2.62 8.34
C ARG A 68 7.86 1.65 9.07
N HIS A 69 8.17 1.95 10.34
CA HIS A 69 9.08 1.16 11.19
C HIS A 69 10.49 0.97 10.60
N GLY A 70 10.96 1.88 9.75
CA GLY A 70 12.25 1.73 9.05
C GLY A 70 12.29 0.55 8.07
N ILE A 71 11.13 -0.05 7.75
CA ILE A 71 11.05 -1.21 6.87
C ILE A 71 10.86 -0.74 5.44
N ASP A 72 11.74 -1.23 4.57
CA ASP A 72 11.69 -0.97 3.14
C ASP A 72 10.92 -2.08 2.44
N VAL A 73 10.05 -1.71 1.50
CA VAL A 73 9.33 -2.67 0.66
C VAL A 73 9.60 -2.31 -0.78
N ILE A 74 10.21 -3.23 -1.51
CA ILE A 74 10.57 -3.04 -2.92
C ILE A 74 9.88 -4.08 -3.80
N MET A 75 9.78 -3.76 -5.09
CA MET A 75 9.44 -4.73 -6.12
C MET A 75 10.69 -5.38 -6.66
N ASP A 76 10.68 -6.71 -6.68
CA ASP A 76 11.66 -7.57 -7.31
C ASP A 76 10.96 -8.30 -8.46
N GLN A 77 10.79 -7.57 -9.58
CA GLN A 77 10.02 -8.09 -10.73
C GLN A 77 10.73 -9.26 -11.41
N ASP A 78 12.07 -9.30 -11.37
CA ASP A 78 12.85 -10.39 -11.95
C ASP A 78 12.54 -11.74 -11.27
N ASN A 79 12.22 -11.70 -9.98
CA ASN A 79 11.83 -12.88 -9.20
C ASN A 79 10.32 -12.95 -8.92
N ASN A 80 9.51 -12.12 -9.59
CA ASN A 80 8.06 -12.05 -9.44
C ASN A 80 7.57 -11.94 -7.98
N ARG A 81 8.17 -11.02 -7.23
CA ARG A 81 7.76 -10.79 -5.84
C ARG A 81 7.92 -9.34 -5.42
N SER A 82 7.28 -9.01 -4.30
CA SER A 82 7.69 -7.86 -3.48
C SER A 82 8.42 -8.39 -2.25
N VAL A 83 9.39 -7.62 -1.74
CA VAL A 83 10.25 -8.04 -0.63
C VAL A 83 10.34 -6.92 0.39
N ALA A 84 10.25 -7.29 1.66
CA ALA A 84 10.39 -6.40 2.81
C ALA A 84 11.77 -6.57 3.45
N PHE A 85 12.41 -5.46 3.79
CA PHE A 85 13.75 -5.38 4.34
C PHE A 85 13.78 -4.61 5.67
N ASP A 86 14.57 -5.12 6.61
CA ASP A 86 15.05 -4.40 7.80
C ASP A 86 16.57 -4.29 7.70
N GLY A 87 17.05 -3.14 7.24
CA GLY A 87 18.43 -3.01 6.74
C GLY A 87 18.67 -3.96 5.56
N ASP A 88 19.69 -4.82 5.68
CA ASP A 88 20.02 -5.81 4.64
C ASP A 88 19.26 -7.14 4.80
N ARG A 89 18.46 -7.30 5.86
CA ARG A 89 17.77 -8.55 6.16
C ARG A 89 16.41 -8.57 5.45
N VAL A 90 16.17 -9.60 4.65
CA VAL A 90 14.82 -9.95 4.16
C VAL A 90 13.98 -10.44 5.33
N ILE A 91 12.80 -9.84 5.51
CA ILE A 91 11.88 -10.12 6.63
C ILE A 91 10.47 -10.51 6.19
N GLY A 92 10.20 -10.53 4.89
CA GLY A 92 8.93 -10.96 4.33
C GLY A 92 8.86 -10.76 2.83
N GLU A 93 7.92 -11.44 2.19
CA GLU A 93 7.72 -11.39 0.75
C GLU A 93 6.25 -11.63 0.37
N CYS A 94 5.90 -11.18 -0.84
CA CYS A 94 4.68 -11.57 -1.50
C CYS A 94 5.01 -11.97 -2.93
N ASP A 95 4.87 -13.26 -3.21
CA ASP A 95 5.15 -13.86 -4.51
C ASP A 95 3.91 -13.94 -5.37
N TYR A 96 4.11 -13.75 -6.67
CA TYR A 96 3.08 -13.91 -7.68
C TYR A 96 3.57 -14.75 -8.85
N SER A 97 2.63 -15.44 -9.51
CA SER A 97 2.88 -16.13 -10.77
C SER A 97 2.37 -15.29 -11.93
N VAL A 98 3.08 -15.29 -13.07
CA VAL A 98 2.68 -14.62 -14.30
C VAL A 98 2.06 -15.62 -15.26
N SER A 99 0.96 -15.23 -15.91
CA SER A 99 0.27 -16.01 -16.94
C SER A 99 -0.39 -15.10 -17.97
N GLU A 100 -0.95 -15.67 -19.04
CA GLU A 100 -1.71 -14.91 -20.05
C GLU A 100 -2.93 -14.19 -19.47
N SER A 101 -3.56 -14.77 -18.44
CA SER A 101 -4.73 -14.18 -17.76
C SER A 101 -4.36 -13.11 -16.73
N GLY A 102 -3.07 -12.91 -16.46
CA GLY A 102 -2.56 -11.91 -15.54
C GLY A 102 -1.68 -12.50 -14.43
N TRP A 103 -1.54 -11.74 -13.35
CA TRP A 103 -0.75 -12.11 -12.18
C TRP A 103 -1.62 -12.72 -11.09
N ASN A 104 -1.10 -13.72 -10.39
CA ASN A 104 -1.77 -14.32 -9.23
C ASN A 104 -0.84 -14.35 -8.02
N MET A 105 -1.15 -13.58 -6.98
CA MET A 105 -0.43 -13.63 -5.71
C MET A 105 -0.77 -14.93 -4.97
N TYR A 106 0.20 -15.82 -4.84
CA TYR A 106 -0.01 -17.16 -4.29
C TYR A 106 0.61 -17.36 -2.91
N HIS A 107 1.58 -16.52 -2.53
CA HIS A 107 2.22 -16.58 -1.22
C HIS A 107 2.42 -15.18 -0.65
N THR A 108 2.25 -15.03 0.65
CA THR A 108 2.53 -13.78 1.37
C THR A 108 2.90 -14.13 2.78
N GLU A 109 4.13 -13.79 3.16
CA GLU A 109 4.64 -14.07 4.49
C GLU A 109 5.49 -12.93 5.02
N VAL A 110 5.52 -12.82 6.34
CA VAL A 110 6.39 -11.92 7.10
C VAL A 110 6.85 -12.72 8.31
N PHE A 111 8.13 -12.62 8.66
CA PHE A 111 8.67 -13.26 9.84
C PHE A 111 7.89 -12.85 11.09
N GLU A 112 7.59 -13.82 11.96
CA GLU A 112 6.65 -13.67 13.07
C GLU A 112 6.99 -12.51 14.01
N GLU A 113 8.28 -12.28 14.28
CA GLU A 113 8.80 -11.17 15.09
C GLU A 113 8.53 -9.77 14.48
N TYR A 114 8.13 -9.71 13.20
CA TYR A 114 7.72 -8.51 12.48
C TYR A 114 6.19 -8.41 12.30
N GLY A 115 5.42 -9.36 12.85
CA GLY A 115 3.96 -9.35 12.83
C GLY A 115 3.33 -8.07 13.38
N GLY A 116 2.10 -7.75 12.95
CA GLY A 116 1.32 -6.62 13.46
C GLY A 116 1.74 -5.22 12.97
N LYS A 117 2.82 -5.10 12.20
CA LYS A 117 3.35 -3.81 11.68
C LYS A 117 2.80 -3.42 10.30
N GLY A 118 1.82 -4.16 9.78
CA GLY A 118 1.19 -3.92 8.47
C GLY A 118 2.09 -4.16 7.24
N ILE A 119 3.24 -4.82 7.41
CA ILE A 119 4.22 -5.13 6.35
C ILE A 119 3.59 -5.98 5.24
N ALA A 120 2.84 -7.02 5.59
CA ALA A 120 2.18 -7.89 4.62
C ALA A 120 1.22 -7.12 3.69
N LYS A 121 0.49 -6.13 4.22
CA LYS A 121 -0.37 -5.27 3.41
C LYS A 121 0.43 -4.40 2.44
N ARG A 122 1.60 -3.89 2.86
CA ARG A 122 2.51 -3.11 2.00
C ARG A 122 3.07 -3.95 0.87
N LEU A 123 3.47 -5.19 1.15
CA LEU A 123 3.93 -6.17 0.15
C LEU A 123 2.85 -6.36 -0.94
N VAL A 124 1.63 -6.73 -0.52
CA VAL A 124 0.49 -6.92 -1.44
C VAL A 124 0.18 -5.66 -2.25
N TYR A 125 0.12 -4.48 -1.62
CA TYR A 125 -0.12 -3.22 -2.33
C TYR A 125 0.94 -2.95 -3.38
N LYS A 126 2.21 -3.22 -3.08
CA LYS A 126 3.30 -2.99 -4.02
C LYS A 126 3.15 -3.88 -5.28
N VAL A 127 2.72 -5.13 -5.12
CA VAL A 127 2.41 -6.02 -6.26
C VAL A 127 1.22 -5.49 -7.07
N ILE A 128 0.16 -5.02 -6.41
CA ILE A 128 -1.01 -4.43 -7.10
C ILE A 128 -0.62 -3.17 -7.89
N GLU A 129 0.17 -2.28 -7.31
CA GLU A 129 0.65 -1.08 -8.00
C GLU A 129 1.50 -1.44 -9.23
N ALA A 130 2.35 -2.47 -9.10
CA ALA A 130 3.15 -2.96 -10.21
C ALA A 130 2.28 -3.59 -11.31
N SER A 131 1.26 -4.38 -10.99
CA SER A 131 0.37 -4.96 -12.00
C SER A 131 -0.43 -3.89 -12.74
N GLU A 132 -0.95 -2.89 -12.02
CA GLU A 132 -1.65 -1.75 -12.61
C GLU A 132 -0.74 -0.93 -13.55
N LYS A 133 0.50 -0.67 -13.13
CA LYS A 133 1.50 0.03 -13.96
C LYS A 133 1.83 -0.75 -15.24
N ASN A 134 1.83 -2.07 -15.17
CA ASN A 134 2.04 -2.94 -16.33
C ASN A 134 0.75 -3.23 -17.12
N HIS A 135 -0.39 -2.66 -16.70
CA HIS A 135 -1.71 -2.93 -17.30
C HIS A 135 -2.09 -4.42 -17.32
N VAL A 136 -1.69 -5.15 -16.28
CA VAL A 136 -1.94 -6.59 -16.12
C VAL A 136 -3.03 -6.82 -15.07
N ALA A 137 -3.99 -7.68 -15.38
CA ALA A 137 -4.99 -8.13 -14.42
C ALA A 137 -4.33 -8.84 -13.23
N ILE A 138 -4.88 -8.69 -12.03
CA ILE A 138 -4.33 -9.29 -10.83
C ILE A 138 -5.40 -10.00 -10.00
N GLY A 139 -5.07 -11.19 -9.52
CA GLY A 139 -5.83 -11.96 -8.54
C GLY A 139 -4.93 -12.50 -7.43
N ALA A 140 -5.52 -13.28 -6.53
CA ALA A 140 -4.77 -13.95 -5.47
C ALA A 140 -5.41 -15.27 -5.05
N THR A 141 -4.57 -16.30 -4.90
CA THR A 141 -4.91 -17.55 -4.22
C THR A 141 -4.42 -17.56 -2.77
N CYS A 142 -3.43 -16.74 -2.43
CA CYS A 142 -3.06 -16.47 -1.04
C CYS A 142 -4.26 -15.85 -0.31
N SER A 143 -4.68 -16.44 0.80
CA SER A 143 -5.86 -15.99 1.56
C SER A 143 -5.70 -14.55 2.09
N TYR A 144 -4.50 -14.18 2.53
CA TYR A 144 -4.22 -12.82 3.00
C TYR A 144 -4.29 -11.81 1.84
N ALA A 145 -3.61 -12.08 0.73
CA ALA A 145 -3.62 -11.20 -0.44
C ALA A 145 -5.02 -11.09 -1.06
N ALA A 146 -5.80 -12.18 -1.10
CA ALA A 146 -7.19 -12.17 -1.55
C ALA A 146 -8.07 -11.29 -0.65
N LYS A 147 -7.89 -11.34 0.67
CA LYS A 147 -8.57 -10.44 1.60
C LYS A 147 -8.23 -8.98 1.30
N VAL A 148 -6.95 -8.66 1.10
CA VAL A 148 -6.50 -7.28 0.81
C VAL A 148 -7.05 -6.77 -0.54
N LEU A 149 -7.09 -7.61 -1.57
CA LEU A 149 -7.69 -7.26 -2.86
C LEU A 149 -9.20 -6.99 -2.75
N GLY A 150 -9.89 -7.74 -1.90
CA GLY A 150 -11.33 -7.60 -1.65
C GLY A 150 -11.70 -6.51 -0.65
N GLU A 151 -10.72 -5.86 0.00
CA GLU A 151 -10.94 -4.71 0.87
C GLU A 151 -11.29 -3.48 0.04
#